data_AF-A0AAW1CN80-F1
#
_entry.id   AF-A0AAW1CN80-F1
#
_cell.length_a   1.000
_cell.length_b   1.000
_cell.length_c   1.000
_cell.angle_alpha   90.00
_cell.angle_beta   90.00
_cell.angle_gamma   90.00
#
_symmetry.space_group_name_H-M   'P 1'
#
loop_
_entity.id
_entity.type
_entity.pdbx_description
1 polymer ?
#
loop_
_entity_poly.entity_id
_entity_poly.type
_entity_poly.pdbx_seq_one_letter_code
_entity_poly.pdbx_strand_id
1 'polypeptide(L)'
;MLVKQGQTKCDTNLNERNVAEDELFVIDETLSPDQQPQSLNIINNEEQDESLSNIVDSGASSWDRSTIADVKGQSLIKLQDDLRKAHDELRVKDEQVNRLTRIRAEVEAELEELTASLFQEAHTMVREANLRQAGAEKSLKESFMQIEVLTAEVAALKALVLTSTPSRPNPHLHPHLVQDDSGGLFRKHKRSPSHLNLNYGRQSSSPPKSPTETSNNIPDNLQSKDDALEVDPIVHKEFLAWKENPTLEKSDPFIARIYDEDIDNCLRFPNKELSTELIHGIQIGEIFIEAVSDKGKNNFPRKCALLETVRQCHYRLRIGNSETWHSISYICRNRIIAVCDFLNYLRYIQRGLVKSTAHEMYWEIVRLRKAMVLARLGLALSS
;
A
#
# COMPACT_ATOMS: atom_id res chain seq x y z
N MET A 1 13.70 1.74 -0.46
CA MET A 1 13.04 0.97 0.62
C MET A 1 12.19 -0.10 -0.08
N LEU A 2 12.57 -1.38 -0.01
CA LEU A 2 11.90 -2.46 -0.73
C LEU A 2 11.03 -3.28 0.24
N VAL A 3 9.72 -2.99 0.26
CA VAL A 3 8.74 -3.80 1.00
C VAL A 3 8.14 -4.82 0.02
N LYS A 4 8.66 -6.06 0.03
CA LYS A 4 8.01 -7.17 -0.67
C LYS A 4 6.72 -7.53 0.05
N GLN A 5 5.58 -7.16 -0.51
CA GLN A 5 4.27 -7.58 -0.03
C GLN A 5 3.95 -8.98 -0.55
N GLY A 6 3.82 -9.95 0.36
CA GLY A 6 3.23 -11.25 0.04
C GLY A 6 1.71 -11.15 0.13
N GLN A 7 1.01 -11.45 -0.96
CA GLN A 7 -0.45 -11.43 -1.03
C GLN A 7 -1.05 -12.61 -0.25
N THR A 8 -2.09 -12.33 0.56
CA THR A 8 -2.99 -13.34 1.12
C THR A 8 -4.42 -13.01 0.67
N LYS A 9 -5.03 -13.89 -0.12
CA LYS A 9 -6.42 -13.77 -0.58
C LYS A 9 -7.42 -13.91 0.57
N CYS A 10 -8.38 -13.00 0.66
CA CYS A 10 -9.73 -13.23 1.17
C CYS A 10 -10.69 -12.35 0.35
N ASP A 11 -11.82 -12.91 -0.05
CA ASP A 11 -12.75 -12.31 -1.01
C ASP A 11 -13.84 -11.47 -0.32
N THR A 12 -14.16 -10.29 -0.84
CA THR A 12 -15.54 -9.78 -0.87
C THR A 12 -15.77 -8.84 -2.06
N ASN A 13 -16.87 -9.10 -2.72
CA ASN A 13 -17.35 -8.66 -4.03
C ASN A 13 -18.10 -7.32 -3.98
N LEU A 14 -17.98 -6.46 -5.03
CA LEU A 14 -19.15 -5.95 -5.79
C LEU A 14 -18.78 -5.12 -7.04
N ASN A 15 -19.66 -5.22 -8.05
CA ASN A 15 -19.62 -4.53 -9.35
C ASN A 15 -19.85 -3.01 -9.25
N GLU A 16 -19.26 -2.21 -10.15
CA GLU A 16 -19.99 -1.78 -11.35
C GLU A 16 -19.09 -1.28 -12.48
N ARG A 17 -19.67 -1.18 -13.68
CA ARG A 17 -18.96 -1.05 -14.97
C ARG A 17 -19.05 0.39 -15.45
N ASN A 18 -18.01 0.85 -16.14
CA ASN A 18 -18.22 1.61 -17.38
C ASN A 18 -17.10 1.32 -18.38
N VAL A 19 -17.50 0.99 -19.59
CA VAL A 19 -16.62 0.83 -20.75
C VAL A 19 -16.51 2.21 -21.38
N ALA A 20 -15.31 2.78 -21.34
CA ALA A 20 -14.91 3.83 -22.26
C ALA A 20 -13.73 3.27 -23.07
N GLU A 21 -13.93 3.14 -24.37
CA GLU A 21 -12.83 2.92 -25.30
C GLU A 21 -12.05 4.23 -25.38
N ASP A 22 -10.76 4.20 -25.05
CA ASP A 22 -9.84 5.28 -25.38
C ASP A 22 -8.57 4.67 -25.98
N GLU A 23 -8.10 5.30 -27.06
CA GLU A 23 -7.11 4.74 -27.96
C GLU A 23 -5.73 4.64 -27.29
N LEU A 24 -5.06 3.49 -27.44
CA LEU A 24 -3.67 3.34 -27.02
C LEU A 24 -2.76 4.11 -28.00
N PHE A 25 -2.57 5.40 -27.74
CA PHE A 25 -1.62 6.22 -28.48
C PHE A 25 -0.20 5.73 -28.19
N VAL A 26 0.38 4.98 -29.14
CA VAL A 26 1.78 4.54 -29.07
C VAL A 26 2.68 5.75 -29.21
N ILE A 27 3.24 6.22 -28.09
CA ILE A 27 4.33 7.18 -28.10
C ILE A 27 5.61 6.40 -28.40
N ASP A 28 5.97 6.38 -29.68
CA ASP A 28 7.29 5.96 -30.15
C ASP A 28 8.33 7.03 -29.79
N GLU A 29 8.84 7.01 -28.56
CA GLU A 29 9.95 7.87 -28.14
C GLU A 29 11.29 7.19 -28.43
N THR A 30 11.67 7.27 -29.70
CA THR A 30 13.01 6.90 -30.18
C THR A 30 14.07 7.79 -29.55
N LEU A 31 14.85 7.25 -28.61
CA LEU A 31 16.05 7.92 -28.08
C LEU A 31 17.30 7.04 -28.29
N SER A 32 18.13 7.44 -29.24
CA SER A 32 19.38 6.77 -29.60
C SER A 32 20.41 6.77 -28.47
N PRO A 33 21.26 5.74 -28.44
CA PRO A 33 22.68 5.97 -28.20
C PRO A 33 23.54 5.35 -29.31
N ASP A 34 23.59 6.03 -30.46
CA ASP A 34 24.54 5.69 -31.52
C ASP A 34 25.79 6.59 -31.38
N GLN A 35 26.74 6.14 -30.56
CA GLN A 35 28.10 6.68 -30.51
C GLN A 35 29.11 5.54 -30.54
N GLN A 36 29.29 4.98 -31.74
CA GLN A 36 30.47 4.20 -32.06
C GLN A 36 31.72 5.09 -31.88
N PRO A 37 32.78 4.64 -31.19
CA PRO A 37 34.08 5.27 -31.33
C PRO A 37 34.55 5.06 -32.78
N GLN A 38 34.79 6.16 -33.48
CA GLN A 38 35.15 6.14 -34.90
C GLN A 38 36.39 5.27 -35.13
N SER A 39 36.28 4.33 -36.08
CA SER A 39 37.44 3.64 -36.61
C SER A 39 38.36 4.65 -37.29
N LEU A 40 39.52 4.92 -36.68
CA LEU A 40 40.59 5.65 -37.35
C LEU A 40 41.16 4.75 -38.46
N ASN A 41 40.61 4.92 -39.66
CA ASN A 41 41.21 4.42 -40.88
C ASN A 41 42.62 5.00 -41.00
N ILE A 42 43.63 4.14 -40.86
CA ILE A 42 45.01 4.49 -41.19
C ILE A 42 45.08 4.61 -42.71
N ILE A 43 44.99 5.84 -43.20
CA ILE A 43 45.27 6.16 -44.60
C ILE A 43 46.78 6.04 -44.79
N ASN A 44 47.20 4.99 -45.49
CA ASN A 44 48.54 4.94 -46.06
C ASN A 44 48.63 5.99 -47.17
N ASN A 45 49.27 7.12 -46.89
CA ASN A 45 49.77 8.03 -47.91
C ASN A 45 51.30 8.02 -47.87
N GLU A 46 51.89 7.34 -48.86
CA GLU A 46 53.23 7.66 -49.34
C GLU A 46 53.12 8.99 -50.10
N GLU A 47 53.92 10.01 -49.75
CA GLU A 47 54.54 10.90 -50.73
C GLU A 47 55.67 11.74 -50.12
N GLN A 48 56.46 12.37 -50.99
CA GLN A 48 57.84 12.76 -50.73
C GLN A 48 58.03 14.28 -50.49
N ASP A 49 59.07 14.57 -49.71
CA ASP A 49 60.12 15.58 -49.98
C ASP A 49 60.09 17.06 -49.50
N GLU A 50 61.34 17.54 -49.40
CA GLU A 50 61.89 18.90 -49.35
C GLU A 50 61.59 19.89 -48.19
N SER A 51 62.52 19.85 -47.23
CA SER A 51 63.36 20.98 -46.77
C SER A 51 62.81 22.40 -46.61
N LEU A 52 62.95 22.95 -45.40
CA LEU A 52 63.55 24.27 -45.20
C LEU A 52 64.60 24.23 -44.07
N SER A 53 65.59 25.12 -44.15
CA SER A 53 66.86 24.99 -43.46
C SER A 53 67.16 26.11 -42.45
N ASN A 54 68.03 25.78 -41.49
CA ASN A 54 68.94 26.67 -40.75
C ASN A 54 68.37 27.87 -39.97
N ILE A 55 68.52 27.83 -38.65
CA ILE A 55 69.13 28.91 -37.87
C ILE A 55 70.20 28.29 -36.95
N VAL A 56 71.26 29.07 -36.68
CA VAL A 56 72.58 28.66 -36.18
C VAL A 56 72.67 28.89 -34.66
N ASP A 57 73.24 27.94 -33.90
CA ASP A 57 74.53 28.23 -33.21
C ASP A 57 75.32 27.02 -32.68
N SER A 58 76.65 27.16 -32.82
CA SER A 58 77.78 26.64 -32.04
C SER A 58 77.74 25.32 -31.26
N GLY A 59 78.71 24.45 -31.60
CA GLY A 59 79.62 23.94 -30.56
C GLY A 59 79.26 22.67 -29.80
N ALA A 60 78.40 21.79 -30.33
CA ALA A 60 78.20 20.45 -29.77
C ALA A 60 79.07 19.39 -30.48
N SER A 61 79.55 18.41 -29.74
CA SER A 61 80.51 17.42 -30.22
C SER A 61 79.85 16.43 -31.21
N SER A 62 80.67 15.75 -32.04
CA SER A 62 80.20 14.65 -32.90
C SER A 62 79.51 13.51 -32.12
N TRP A 63 79.68 13.47 -30.80
CA TRP A 63 79.12 12.46 -29.91
C TRP A 63 77.70 12.85 -29.44
N ASP A 64 77.40 14.14 -29.29
CA ASP A 64 76.09 14.63 -28.86
C ASP A 64 74.99 14.34 -29.88
N ARG A 65 75.32 14.39 -31.19
CA ARG A 65 74.34 14.09 -32.24
C ARG A 65 73.99 12.60 -32.32
N SER A 66 74.94 11.72 -32.03
CA SER A 66 74.67 10.27 -31.90
C SER A 66 73.82 10.03 -30.67
N THR A 67 74.25 10.47 -29.49
CA THR A 67 73.53 10.20 -28.23
C THR A 67 72.11 10.74 -28.23
N ILE A 68 71.83 11.89 -28.86
CA ILE A 68 70.46 12.40 -29.02
C ILE A 68 69.63 11.52 -29.98
N ALA A 69 70.22 11.00 -31.06
CA ALA A 69 69.55 10.07 -31.97
C ALA A 69 69.30 8.71 -31.30
N ASP A 70 70.29 8.19 -30.55
CA ASP A 70 70.22 6.94 -29.80
C ASP A 70 69.16 7.03 -28.68
N VAL A 71 69.12 8.14 -27.93
CA VAL A 71 68.08 8.40 -26.91
C VAL A 71 66.69 8.52 -27.54
N LYS A 72 66.55 9.16 -28.72
CA LYS A 72 65.29 9.19 -29.46
C LYS A 72 64.86 7.80 -29.93
N GLY A 73 65.78 7.00 -30.48
CA GLY A 73 65.53 5.59 -30.85
C GLY A 73 65.08 4.76 -29.64
N GLN A 74 65.78 4.88 -28.51
CA GLN A 74 65.42 4.19 -27.26
C GLN A 74 64.04 4.64 -26.73
N SER A 75 63.67 5.90 -26.91
CA SER A 75 62.34 6.41 -26.53
C SER A 75 61.23 5.90 -27.44
N LEU A 76 61.50 5.80 -28.76
CA LEU A 76 60.55 5.26 -29.75
C LEU A 76 60.27 3.78 -29.46
N ILE A 77 61.32 2.98 -29.22
CA ILE A 77 61.19 1.55 -28.87
C ILE A 77 60.35 1.37 -27.60
N LYS A 78 60.58 2.18 -26.55
CA LYS A 78 59.77 2.14 -25.32
C LYS A 78 58.30 2.48 -25.58
N LEU A 79 58.03 3.55 -26.33
CA LEU A 79 56.67 3.95 -26.69
C LEU A 79 55.97 2.87 -27.54
N GLN A 80 56.70 2.19 -28.42
CA GLN A 80 56.18 1.09 -29.23
C GLN A 80 55.86 -0.15 -28.38
N ASP A 81 56.69 -0.49 -27.40
CA ASP A 81 56.44 -1.57 -26.46
C ASP A 81 55.27 -1.26 -25.50
N ASP A 82 55.16 -0.01 -25.04
CA ASP A 82 54.06 0.41 -24.16
C ASP A 82 52.72 0.48 -24.93
N LEU A 83 52.74 0.92 -26.20
CA LEU A 83 51.58 0.85 -27.09
C LEU A 83 51.15 -0.61 -27.34
N ARG A 84 52.12 -1.53 -27.52
CA ARG A 84 51.83 -2.97 -27.64
C ARG A 84 51.16 -3.52 -26.38
N LYS A 85 51.70 -3.24 -25.19
CA LYS A 85 51.10 -3.66 -23.91
C LYS A 85 49.69 -3.10 -23.73
N ALA A 86 49.47 -1.83 -24.07
CA ALA A 86 48.15 -1.21 -24.00
C ALA A 86 47.15 -1.88 -24.95
N HIS A 87 47.58 -2.27 -26.16
CA HIS A 87 46.75 -3.01 -27.10
C HIS A 87 46.43 -4.43 -26.61
N ASP A 88 47.41 -5.15 -26.05
CA ASP A 88 47.20 -6.47 -25.45
C ASP A 88 46.27 -6.42 -24.22
N GLU A 89 46.38 -5.39 -23.38
CA GLU A 89 45.46 -5.17 -22.25
C GLU A 89 44.04 -4.87 -22.75
N LEU A 90 43.88 -3.95 -23.71
CA LEU A 90 42.58 -3.65 -24.33
C LEU A 90 41.93 -4.91 -24.90
N ARG A 91 42.68 -5.74 -25.63
CA ARG A 91 42.19 -7.01 -26.20
C ARG A 91 41.62 -7.96 -25.13
N VAL A 92 42.28 -8.06 -23.97
CA VAL A 92 41.79 -8.86 -22.83
C VAL A 92 40.56 -8.22 -22.18
N LYS A 93 40.49 -6.88 -22.11
CA LYS A 93 39.29 -6.16 -21.63
C LYS A 93 38.11 -6.36 -22.57
N ASP A 94 38.31 -6.33 -23.89
CA ASP A 94 37.27 -6.59 -24.88
C ASP A 94 36.74 -8.03 -24.79
N GLU A 95 37.61 -9.02 -24.58
CA GLU A 95 37.18 -10.41 -24.29
C GLU A 95 36.33 -10.50 -23.01
N GLN A 96 36.69 -9.76 -21.96
CA GLN A 96 35.91 -9.70 -20.71
C GLN A 96 34.56 -9.01 -20.90
N VAL A 97 34.52 -7.87 -21.61
CA VAL A 97 33.28 -7.14 -21.93
C VAL A 97 32.36 -8.03 -22.78
N ASN A 98 32.87 -8.66 -23.83
CA ASN A 98 32.10 -9.59 -24.65
C ASN A 98 31.51 -10.76 -23.84
N ARG A 99 32.26 -11.30 -22.87
CA ARG A 99 31.74 -12.33 -21.96
C ARG A 99 30.63 -11.78 -21.06
N LEU A 100 30.79 -10.60 -20.48
CA LEU A 100 29.79 -9.97 -19.62
C LEU A 100 28.51 -9.60 -20.39
N THR A 101 28.63 -9.10 -21.64
CA THR A 101 27.48 -8.80 -22.51
C THR A 101 26.66 -10.05 -22.83
N ARG A 102 27.30 -11.21 -23.04
CA ARG A 102 26.58 -12.49 -23.23
C ARG A 102 25.81 -12.92 -21.98
N ILE A 103 26.46 -12.88 -20.81
CA ILE A 103 25.83 -13.21 -19.52
C ILE A 103 24.66 -12.25 -19.24
N ARG A 104 24.81 -10.95 -19.57
CA ARG A 104 23.75 -9.96 -19.45
C ARG A 104 22.54 -10.34 -20.31
N ALA A 105 22.75 -10.65 -21.60
CA ALA A 105 21.67 -11.01 -22.51
C ALA A 105 20.95 -12.32 -22.11
N GLU A 106 21.69 -13.29 -21.57
CA GLU A 106 21.14 -14.54 -21.01
C GLU A 106 20.23 -14.25 -19.80
N VAL A 107 20.70 -13.42 -18.85
CA VAL A 107 19.90 -13.00 -17.68
C VAL A 107 18.70 -12.13 -18.08
N GLU A 108 18.84 -11.26 -19.08
CA GLU A 108 17.72 -10.47 -19.61
C GLU A 108 16.63 -11.38 -20.21
N ALA A 109 17.00 -12.40 -20.98
CA ALA A 109 16.07 -13.39 -21.52
C ALA A 109 15.38 -14.24 -20.42
N GLU A 110 16.11 -14.71 -19.41
CA GLU A 110 15.53 -15.42 -18.26
C GLU A 110 14.54 -14.55 -17.48
N LEU A 111 14.83 -13.25 -17.33
CA LEU A 111 13.95 -12.28 -16.68
C LEU A 111 12.68 -12.02 -17.51
N GLU A 112 12.79 -11.94 -18.84
CA GLU A 112 11.65 -11.81 -19.74
C GLU A 112 10.73 -13.05 -19.69
N GLU A 113 11.29 -14.26 -19.75
CA GLU A 113 10.52 -15.51 -19.66
C GLU A 113 9.81 -15.64 -18.30
N LEU A 114 10.52 -15.40 -17.20
CA LEU A 114 9.93 -15.40 -15.86
C LEU A 114 8.81 -14.36 -15.73
N THR A 115 9.00 -13.17 -16.31
CA THR A 115 8.00 -12.09 -16.29
C THR A 115 6.75 -12.49 -17.08
N ALA A 116 6.91 -13.06 -18.27
CA ALA A 116 5.79 -13.56 -19.07
C ALA A 116 5.02 -14.68 -18.34
N SER A 117 5.73 -15.62 -17.72
CA SER A 117 5.15 -16.71 -16.91
C SER A 117 4.34 -16.17 -15.72
N LEU A 118 4.88 -15.19 -14.98
CA LEU A 118 4.19 -14.56 -13.86
C LEU A 118 2.92 -13.82 -14.28
N PHE A 119 2.92 -13.12 -15.42
CA PHE A 119 1.70 -12.49 -15.95
C PHE A 119 0.66 -13.52 -16.37
N GLN A 120 1.06 -14.61 -17.03
CA GLN A 120 0.14 -15.68 -17.43
C GLN A 120 -0.51 -16.39 -16.23
N GLU A 121 0.27 -16.63 -15.16
CA GLU A 121 -0.23 -17.20 -13.91
C GLU A 121 -1.19 -16.23 -13.19
N ALA A 122 -0.83 -14.94 -13.11
CA ALA A 122 -1.69 -13.91 -12.54
C ALA A 122 -3.04 -13.79 -13.29
N HIS A 123 -3.02 -13.76 -14.62
CA HIS A 123 -4.24 -13.76 -15.44
C HIS A 123 -5.08 -15.03 -15.23
N THR A 124 -4.44 -16.18 -15.03
CA THR A 124 -5.13 -17.45 -14.76
C THR A 124 -5.80 -17.42 -13.38
N MET A 125 -5.08 -17.01 -12.32
CA MET A 125 -5.64 -16.84 -10.99
C MET A 125 -6.84 -15.87 -10.95
N VAL A 126 -6.79 -14.77 -11.70
CA VAL A 126 -7.89 -13.79 -11.79
C VAL A 126 -9.08 -14.39 -12.55
N ARG A 127 -8.84 -15.06 -13.69
CA ARG A 127 -9.89 -15.75 -14.45
C ARG A 127 -10.62 -16.78 -13.59
N GLU A 128 -9.89 -17.58 -12.82
CA GLU A 128 -10.50 -18.55 -11.89
C GLU A 128 -11.29 -17.88 -10.76
N ALA A 129 -10.79 -16.77 -10.20
CA ALA A 129 -11.51 -16.02 -9.16
C ALA A 129 -12.86 -15.51 -9.71
N ASN A 130 -12.85 -14.89 -10.90
CA ASN A 130 -14.06 -14.41 -11.57
C ASN A 130 -15.05 -15.55 -11.88
N LEU A 131 -14.57 -16.73 -12.30
CA LEU A 131 -15.41 -17.91 -12.52
C LEU A 131 -16.04 -18.44 -11.23
N ARG A 132 -15.27 -18.52 -10.13
CA ARG A 132 -15.80 -18.91 -8.80
C ARG A 132 -16.84 -17.91 -8.31
N GLN A 133 -16.56 -16.62 -8.45
CA GLN A 133 -17.45 -15.53 -8.07
C GLN A 133 -18.78 -15.60 -8.85
N ALA A 134 -18.74 -15.71 -10.18
CA ALA A 134 -19.94 -15.83 -11.01
C ALA A 134 -20.76 -17.09 -10.65
N GLY A 135 -20.10 -18.20 -10.30
CA GLY A 135 -20.78 -19.40 -9.80
C GLY A 135 -21.48 -19.18 -8.45
N ALA A 136 -20.82 -18.50 -7.51
CA ALA A 136 -21.38 -18.15 -6.21
C ALA A 136 -22.56 -17.17 -6.32
N GLU A 137 -22.43 -16.11 -7.14
CA GLU A 137 -23.51 -15.16 -7.44
C GLU A 137 -24.74 -15.84 -8.04
N LYS A 138 -24.53 -16.78 -8.97
CA LYS A 138 -25.62 -17.57 -9.57
C LYS A 138 -26.34 -18.41 -8.52
N SER A 139 -25.61 -19.16 -7.70
CA SER A 139 -26.20 -20.00 -6.64
C SER A 139 -26.90 -19.16 -5.56
N LEU A 140 -26.34 -17.99 -5.22
CA LEU A 140 -26.96 -17.02 -4.34
C LEU A 140 -28.31 -16.55 -4.90
N LYS A 141 -28.37 -16.17 -6.18
CA LYS A 141 -29.63 -15.78 -6.85
C LYS A 141 -30.66 -16.90 -6.86
N GLU A 142 -30.26 -18.14 -7.15
CA GLU A 142 -31.14 -19.31 -7.11
C GLU A 142 -31.72 -19.54 -5.70
N SER A 143 -30.90 -19.41 -4.65
CA SER A 143 -31.37 -19.52 -3.25
C SER A 143 -32.28 -18.36 -2.83
N PHE A 144 -32.03 -17.12 -3.28
CA PHE A 144 -32.93 -15.99 -3.03
C PHE A 144 -34.31 -16.23 -3.65
N MET A 145 -34.37 -16.73 -4.89
CA MET A 145 -35.65 -17.08 -5.54
C MET A 145 -36.41 -18.17 -4.77
N GLN A 146 -35.71 -19.16 -4.18
CA GLN A 146 -36.34 -20.15 -3.30
C GLN A 146 -36.90 -19.52 -2.01
N ILE A 147 -36.16 -18.60 -1.39
CA ILE A 147 -36.60 -17.87 -0.19
C ILE A 147 -37.83 -17.02 -0.49
N GLU A 148 -37.91 -16.35 -1.65
CA GLU A 148 -39.09 -15.57 -2.06
C GLU A 148 -40.34 -16.46 -2.19
N VAL A 149 -40.23 -17.60 -2.87
CA VAL A 149 -41.34 -18.57 -3.01
C VAL A 149 -41.80 -19.09 -1.64
N LEU A 150 -40.88 -19.56 -0.80
CA LEU A 150 -41.20 -20.04 0.55
C LEU A 150 -41.80 -18.94 1.44
N THR A 151 -41.36 -17.69 1.27
CA THR A 151 -41.92 -16.54 2.01
C THR A 151 -43.35 -16.26 1.58
N ALA A 152 -43.65 -16.34 0.28
CA ALA A 152 -45.01 -16.21 -0.25
C ALA A 152 -45.93 -17.34 0.22
N GLU A 153 -45.45 -18.59 0.21
CA GLU A 153 -46.19 -19.75 0.75
C GLU A 153 -46.51 -19.58 2.25
N VAL A 154 -45.53 -19.20 3.06
CA VAL A 154 -45.73 -18.93 4.49
C VAL A 154 -46.69 -17.78 4.73
N ALA A 155 -46.67 -16.73 3.89
CA ALA A 155 -47.63 -15.63 3.97
C ALA A 155 -49.06 -16.10 3.64
N ALA A 156 -49.24 -16.91 2.59
CA ALA A 156 -50.53 -17.48 2.22
C ALA A 156 -51.07 -18.43 3.30
N LEU A 157 -50.23 -19.30 3.87
CA LEU A 157 -50.60 -20.19 4.97
C LEU A 157 -51.00 -19.40 6.23
N LYS A 158 -50.27 -18.33 6.58
CA LYS A 158 -50.65 -17.44 7.69
C LYS A 158 -52.01 -16.79 7.45
N ALA A 159 -52.28 -16.30 6.23
CA ALA A 159 -53.58 -15.74 5.87
C ALA A 159 -54.71 -16.77 5.97
N LEU A 160 -54.49 -18.01 5.50
CA LEU A 160 -55.45 -19.11 5.65
C LEU A 160 -55.73 -19.46 7.12
N VAL A 161 -54.71 -19.54 7.98
CA VAL A 161 -54.89 -19.80 9.42
C VAL A 161 -55.67 -18.66 10.10
N LEU A 162 -55.34 -17.40 9.81
CA LEU A 162 -56.04 -16.24 10.37
C LEU A 162 -57.50 -16.10 9.90
N THR A 163 -57.82 -16.58 8.70
CA THR A 163 -59.18 -16.55 8.16
C THR A 163 -60.03 -17.76 8.58
N SER A 164 -59.39 -18.92 8.83
CA SER A 164 -60.07 -20.14 9.30
C SER A 164 -60.19 -20.24 10.83
N THR A 165 -59.49 -19.39 11.60
CA THR A 165 -59.68 -19.26 13.05
C THR A 165 -60.48 -18.00 13.40
N PRO A 166 -61.82 -18.10 13.60
CA PRO A 166 -62.61 -16.94 14.01
C PRO A 166 -62.15 -16.42 15.38
N SER A 167 -62.13 -15.10 15.55
CA SER A 167 -61.52 -14.39 16.69
C SER A 167 -62.27 -14.52 18.03
N ARG A 168 -62.98 -15.63 18.25
CA ARG A 168 -63.68 -15.99 19.48
C ARG A 168 -63.50 -17.50 19.74
N PRO A 169 -62.70 -17.91 20.73
CA PRO A 169 -62.72 -19.31 21.18
C PRO A 169 -64.12 -19.64 21.72
N ASN A 170 -64.66 -20.80 21.34
CA ASN A 170 -66.01 -21.22 21.72
C ASN A 170 -66.16 -21.29 23.25
N PRO A 171 -67.02 -20.48 23.90
CA PRO A 171 -67.15 -20.46 25.36
C PRO A 171 -67.52 -21.82 25.96
N HIS A 172 -68.29 -22.62 25.21
CA HIS A 172 -68.74 -23.95 25.63
C HIS A 172 -67.65 -25.01 25.81
N LEU A 173 -66.40 -24.75 25.38
CA LEU A 173 -65.27 -25.67 25.60
C LEU A 173 -64.33 -25.21 26.72
N HIS A 174 -64.54 -24.01 27.28
CA HIS A 174 -63.69 -23.44 28.34
C HIS A 174 -64.52 -22.82 29.48
N PRO A 175 -65.07 -23.64 30.40
CA PRO A 175 -65.90 -23.16 31.52
C PRO A 175 -65.22 -22.14 32.46
N HIS A 176 -63.89 -22.05 32.44
CA HIS A 176 -63.10 -21.17 33.31
C HIS A 176 -63.13 -19.67 32.97
N LEU A 177 -63.78 -19.27 31.85
CA LEU A 177 -63.87 -17.86 31.43
C LEU A 177 -65.24 -17.22 31.68
N VAL A 178 -66.18 -17.95 32.28
CA VAL A 178 -67.44 -17.38 32.80
C VAL A 178 -67.28 -17.20 34.30
N GLN A 179 -67.04 -15.97 34.74
CA GLN A 179 -67.22 -15.57 36.14
C GLN A 179 -68.19 -14.41 36.23
N ASP A 180 -69.16 -14.57 37.12
CA ASP A 180 -70.31 -13.69 37.29
C ASP A 180 -69.94 -12.31 37.84
N ASP A 181 -70.67 -11.31 37.38
CA ASP A 181 -70.67 -9.96 37.94
C ASP A 181 -71.49 -9.95 39.26
N SER A 182 -70.83 -10.13 40.41
CA SER A 182 -71.44 -9.86 41.72
C SER A 182 -70.41 -9.51 42.80
N GLY A 183 -70.69 -8.41 43.53
CA GLY A 183 -69.73 -7.65 44.32
C GLY A 183 -69.07 -8.35 45.54
N GLY A 184 -67.89 -7.83 45.90
CA GLY A 184 -67.15 -8.21 47.10
C GLY A 184 -66.15 -7.12 47.54
N LEU A 185 -66.22 -6.72 48.82
CA LEU A 185 -65.47 -5.59 49.39
C LEU A 185 -64.19 -6.04 50.14
N PHE A 186 -63.09 -5.29 49.96
CA PHE A 186 -61.87 -5.21 50.78
C PHE A 186 -60.99 -6.46 51.03
N ARG A 187 -59.71 -6.41 50.61
CA ARG A 187 -58.54 -6.35 51.54
C ARG A 187 -57.20 -6.06 50.85
N LYS A 188 -56.22 -5.63 51.68
CA LYS A 188 -54.82 -5.29 51.35
C LYS A 188 -53.88 -6.23 52.15
N HIS A 189 -52.56 -6.37 51.95
CA HIS A 189 -51.54 -5.56 51.24
C HIS A 189 -50.31 -6.43 50.84
N LYS A 190 -49.56 -6.00 49.82
CA LYS A 190 -48.08 -6.12 49.64
C LYS A 190 -47.37 -7.48 49.74
N ARG A 191 -46.69 -7.84 48.64
CA ARG A 191 -45.24 -8.17 48.60
C ARG A 191 -44.66 -7.80 47.22
N SER A 192 -43.40 -7.38 47.18
CA SER A 192 -42.65 -6.91 45.99
C SER A 192 -41.20 -7.43 46.11
N PRO A 193 -40.28 -7.13 45.18
CA PRO A 193 -40.31 -7.40 43.73
C PRO A 193 -39.05 -8.18 43.27
N SER A 194 -39.11 -8.96 42.19
CA SER A 194 -37.88 -9.46 41.53
C SER A 194 -38.07 -9.92 40.08
N HIS A 195 -37.05 -9.63 39.27
CA HIS A 195 -36.74 -10.20 37.95
C HIS A 195 -37.59 -9.82 36.71
N LEU A 196 -37.01 -8.90 35.93
CA LEU A 196 -36.73 -9.02 34.48
C LEU A 196 -37.19 -10.36 33.84
N ASN A 197 -37.92 -10.36 32.73
CA ASN A 197 -37.35 -9.98 31.43
C ASN A 197 -38.36 -9.83 30.28
N LEU A 198 -37.93 -9.12 29.23
CA LEU A 198 -38.29 -9.29 27.81
C LEU A 198 -39.78 -9.20 27.41
N ASN A 199 -40.18 -8.02 26.92
CA ASN A 199 -41.22 -7.92 25.90
C ASN A 199 -40.67 -7.13 24.70
N TYR A 200 -40.49 -7.81 23.56
CA TYR A 200 -40.17 -7.18 22.28
C TYR A 200 -41.45 -6.57 21.69
N GLY A 201 -41.43 -5.29 21.30
CA GLY A 201 -42.64 -4.61 20.83
C GLY A 201 -42.41 -3.19 20.34
N ARG A 202 -41.41 -2.98 19.47
CA ARG A 202 -41.07 -1.65 18.93
C ARG A 202 -42.05 -1.24 17.84
N GLN A 203 -43.24 -0.76 18.22
CA GLN A 203 -44.11 0.00 17.31
C GLN A 203 -43.99 1.50 17.54
N SER A 204 -43.91 2.21 16.42
CA SER A 204 -43.64 3.65 16.28
C SER A 204 -44.50 4.55 17.17
N SER A 205 -43.84 5.46 17.91
CA SER A 205 -44.35 6.82 18.16
C SER A 205 -43.19 7.75 18.49
N SER A 206 -43.00 8.79 17.67
CA SER A 206 -41.96 9.81 17.87
C SER A 206 -42.49 10.99 18.70
N PRO A 207 -41.65 11.74 19.43
CA PRO A 207 -42.06 12.97 20.11
C PRO A 207 -42.46 14.09 19.12
N PRO A 208 -43.28 15.07 19.54
CA PRO A 208 -43.81 16.09 18.65
C PRO A 208 -42.76 17.11 18.20
N LYS A 209 -42.88 17.58 16.94
CA LYS A 209 -42.12 18.72 16.41
C LYS A 209 -43.02 19.96 16.29
N SER A 210 -42.42 21.12 16.51
CA SER A 210 -43.05 22.44 16.30
C SER A 210 -43.16 22.77 14.80
N PRO A 211 -44.10 23.64 14.37
CA PRO A 211 -44.41 23.84 12.96
C PRO A 211 -43.61 24.98 12.32
N THR A 212 -42.99 24.70 11.16
CA THR A 212 -42.77 25.68 10.08
C THR A 212 -42.92 24.94 8.75
N GLU A 213 -43.92 25.34 7.96
CA GLU A 213 -44.13 24.82 6.61
C GLU A 213 -43.15 25.46 5.62
N THR A 214 -42.61 24.66 4.70
CA THR A 214 -42.61 24.98 3.26
C THR A 214 -42.55 23.68 2.47
N SER A 215 -43.41 23.55 1.47
CA SER A 215 -43.59 22.36 0.64
C SER A 215 -42.43 22.15 -0.34
N ASN A 216 -42.07 20.89 -0.59
CA ASN A 216 -41.76 20.38 -1.94
C ASN A 216 -41.70 18.84 -1.95
N ASN A 217 -42.40 18.24 -2.92
CA ASN A 217 -42.45 16.77 -3.11
C ASN A 217 -41.28 16.29 -3.97
N ILE A 218 -40.57 15.24 -3.54
CA ILE A 218 -39.73 14.37 -4.39
C ILE A 218 -39.95 12.92 -3.92
N PRO A 219 -40.08 11.92 -4.83
CA PRO A 219 -40.37 10.55 -4.43
C PRO A 219 -39.17 9.82 -3.82
N ASP A 220 -39.50 8.77 -3.07
CA ASP A 220 -38.60 7.85 -2.40
C ASP A 220 -37.69 7.10 -3.41
N ASN A 221 -36.37 7.36 -3.34
CA ASN A 221 -35.36 6.49 -3.94
C ASN A 221 -34.29 6.21 -2.89
N LEU A 222 -34.27 4.98 -2.38
CA LEU A 222 -33.33 4.51 -1.37
C LEU A 222 -31.97 4.19 -2.00
N GLN A 223 -31.35 5.21 -2.61
CA GLN A 223 -29.92 5.16 -2.90
C GLN A 223 -29.16 5.31 -1.58
N SER A 224 -28.32 4.32 -1.31
CA SER A 224 -27.29 4.38 -0.29
C SER A 224 -26.57 5.72 -0.39
N LYS A 225 -26.69 6.55 0.65
CA LYS A 225 -25.91 7.78 0.75
C LYS A 225 -24.44 7.43 0.49
N ASP A 226 -23.83 8.14 -0.46
CA ASP A 226 -22.39 8.34 -0.42
C ASP A 226 -21.99 8.71 1.01
N ASP A 227 -20.94 8.10 1.53
CA ASP A 227 -20.23 8.64 2.68
C ASP A 227 -19.73 10.03 2.24
N ALA A 228 -20.50 11.07 2.59
CA ALA A 228 -20.25 12.44 2.15
C ALA A 228 -18.96 12.94 2.79
N LEU A 229 -17.84 12.70 2.11
CA LEU A 229 -16.48 13.04 2.52
C LEU A 229 -16.30 14.57 2.51
N GLU A 230 -16.59 15.19 3.63
CA GLU A 230 -16.41 16.63 3.83
C GLU A 230 -14.93 16.97 4.12
N VAL A 231 -14.44 18.05 3.50
CA VAL A 231 -13.08 18.57 3.69
C VAL A 231 -13.08 19.53 4.87
N ASP A 232 -12.33 19.23 5.93
CA ASP A 232 -12.06 20.18 7.01
C ASP A 232 -11.33 21.43 6.46
N PRO A 233 -11.95 22.62 6.47
CA PRO A 233 -11.37 23.81 5.88
C PRO A 233 -10.16 24.36 6.65
N ILE A 234 -10.01 24.04 7.93
CA ILE A 234 -8.88 24.45 8.77
C ILE A 234 -7.65 23.62 8.41
N VAL A 235 -7.78 22.29 8.48
CA VAL A 235 -6.69 21.37 8.14
C VAL A 235 -6.31 21.47 6.66
N HIS A 236 -7.28 21.68 5.77
CA HIS A 236 -7.01 21.87 4.35
C HIS A 236 -6.26 23.19 4.06
N LYS A 237 -6.62 24.29 4.72
CA LYS A 237 -5.88 25.57 4.58
C LYS A 237 -4.43 25.44 5.01
N GLU A 238 -4.17 24.74 6.11
CA GLU A 238 -2.80 24.52 6.59
C GLU A 238 -2.02 23.55 5.69
N PHE A 239 -2.65 22.50 5.16
CA PHE A 239 -2.06 21.66 4.13
C PHE A 239 -1.65 22.47 2.89
N LEU A 240 -2.49 23.38 2.42
CA LEU A 240 -2.17 24.22 1.25
C LEU A 240 -0.96 25.12 1.53
N ALA A 241 -0.88 25.75 2.71
CA ALA A 241 0.26 26.57 3.11
C ALA A 241 1.55 25.74 3.24
N TRP A 242 1.49 24.57 3.87
CA TRP A 242 2.61 23.62 3.95
C TRP A 242 3.05 23.15 2.56
N LYS A 243 2.10 22.92 1.64
CA LYS A 243 2.38 22.44 0.28
C LYS A 243 3.17 23.46 -0.56
N GLU A 244 3.13 24.76 -0.25
CA GLU A 244 3.95 25.76 -0.93
C GLU A 244 5.45 25.56 -0.67
N ASN A 245 5.82 25.17 0.56
CA ASN A 245 7.20 24.89 0.97
C ASN A 245 7.26 23.61 1.82
N PRO A 246 7.13 22.41 1.22
CA PRO A 246 6.96 21.18 1.98
C PRO A 246 8.17 20.85 2.86
N THR A 247 7.91 20.68 4.15
CA THR A 247 8.92 20.34 5.16
C THR A 247 8.48 19.15 6.02
N LEU A 248 9.45 18.56 6.73
CA LEU A 248 9.24 17.51 7.74
C LEU A 248 9.64 17.99 9.15
N GLU A 249 10.01 19.26 9.29
CA GLU A 249 10.33 19.82 10.60
C GLU A 249 9.10 19.94 11.48
N LYS A 250 9.21 19.55 12.75
CA LYS A 250 8.16 19.70 13.77
C LYS A 250 7.85 21.16 14.15
N SER A 251 8.55 22.13 13.54
CA SER A 251 8.32 23.58 13.67
C SER A 251 7.14 24.06 12.83
N ASP A 252 6.80 23.36 11.74
CA ASP A 252 5.69 23.70 10.86
C ASP A 252 4.33 23.35 11.52
N PRO A 253 3.30 24.22 11.45
CA PRO A 253 2.01 23.98 12.12
C PRO A 253 1.28 22.71 11.65
N PHE A 254 1.32 22.41 10.36
CA PHE A 254 0.63 21.26 9.79
C PHE A 254 1.33 19.96 10.20
N ILE A 255 2.66 19.93 10.15
CA ILE A 255 3.45 18.79 10.61
C ILE A 255 3.32 18.60 12.12
N ALA A 256 3.39 19.67 12.91
CA ALA A 256 3.23 19.63 14.37
C ALA A 256 1.88 19.01 14.77
N ARG A 257 0.77 19.45 14.17
CA ARG A 257 -0.55 18.85 14.41
C ARG A 257 -0.54 17.34 14.19
N ILE A 258 0.01 16.87 13.08
CA ILE A 258 -0.03 15.44 12.74
C ILE A 258 0.87 14.62 13.66
N TYR A 259 1.96 15.20 14.18
CA TYR A 259 2.75 14.58 15.24
C TYR A 259 1.94 14.43 16.54
N ASP A 260 1.31 15.50 17.01
CA ASP A 260 0.57 15.54 18.28
C ASP A 260 -0.72 14.70 18.24
N GLU A 261 -1.47 14.74 17.15
CA GLU A 261 -2.74 14.02 16.99
C GLU A 261 -2.53 12.54 16.65
N ASP A 262 -1.64 12.23 15.69
CA ASP A 262 -1.52 10.90 15.11
C ASP A 262 -0.21 10.19 15.46
N ILE A 263 0.95 10.71 15.04
CA ILE A 263 2.21 9.95 15.02
C ILE A 263 2.69 9.60 16.43
N ASP A 264 2.78 10.58 17.33
CA ASP A 264 3.30 10.35 18.69
C ASP A 264 2.30 9.51 19.51
N ASN A 265 0.99 9.58 19.19
CA ASN A 265 -0.02 8.68 19.75
C ASN A 265 0.06 7.26 19.16
N CYS A 266 0.42 7.12 17.88
CA CYS A 266 0.59 5.84 17.20
C CYS A 266 1.92 5.15 17.57
N LEU A 267 2.97 5.89 17.95
CA LEU A 267 4.25 5.32 18.40
C LEU A 267 4.42 5.24 19.93
N ARG A 268 3.43 5.65 20.73
CA ARG A 268 3.45 5.50 22.19
C ARG A 268 3.29 4.03 22.62
N PHE A 269 4.37 3.37 23.00
CA PHE A 269 4.35 2.02 23.60
C PHE A 269 4.83 2.03 25.08
N PRO A 270 4.47 1.00 25.88
CA PRO A 270 4.96 0.83 27.25
C PRO A 270 6.49 0.86 27.40
N ASN A 271 7.23 0.15 26.52
CA ASN A 271 8.69 0.17 26.53
C ASN A 271 9.20 1.50 25.96
N LYS A 272 9.54 2.45 26.84
CA LYS A 272 9.96 3.81 26.47
C LYS A 272 11.32 3.86 25.79
N GLU A 273 12.26 3.03 26.20
CA GLU A 273 13.63 2.97 25.65
C GLU A 273 13.58 2.56 24.18
N LEU A 274 12.98 1.40 23.90
CA LEU A 274 12.82 0.88 22.54
C LEU A 274 11.88 1.77 21.69
N SER A 275 10.90 2.45 22.29
CA SER A 275 10.06 3.43 21.57
C SER A 275 10.87 4.65 21.11
N THR A 276 11.80 5.13 21.93
CA THR A 276 12.63 6.29 21.60
C THR A 276 13.61 5.95 20.48
N GLU A 277 14.25 4.78 20.56
CA GLU A 277 15.10 4.23 19.51
C GLU A 277 14.32 4.02 18.20
N LEU A 278 13.10 3.49 18.28
CA LEU A 278 12.21 3.28 17.13
C LEU A 278 11.81 4.60 16.45
N ILE A 279 11.46 5.64 17.22
CA ILE A 279 11.13 6.97 16.66
C ILE A 279 12.33 7.54 15.90
N HIS A 280 13.52 7.46 16.49
CA HIS A 280 14.78 7.89 15.86
C HIS A 280 15.09 7.09 14.58
N GLY A 281 14.95 5.77 14.63
CA GLY A 281 15.12 4.90 13.45
C GLY A 281 14.14 5.21 12.32
N ILE A 282 12.88 5.53 12.63
CA ILE A 282 11.86 5.95 11.64
C ILE A 282 12.21 7.31 11.02
N GLN A 283 12.78 8.24 11.78
CA GLN A 283 13.20 9.55 11.27
C GLN A 283 14.35 9.42 10.27
N ILE A 284 15.39 8.63 10.58
CA ILE A 284 16.52 8.36 9.69
C ILE A 284 16.12 7.45 8.51
N GLY A 285 15.14 6.55 8.71
CA GLY A 285 14.70 5.57 7.72
C GLY A 285 15.38 4.20 7.84
N GLU A 286 16.09 3.95 8.95
CA GLU A 286 16.79 2.69 9.23
C GLU A 286 15.96 1.80 10.17
N ILE A 287 14.86 1.24 9.66
CA ILE A 287 14.13 0.18 10.36
C ILE A 287 13.85 -1.00 9.42
N PHE A 288 13.88 -2.20 9.98
CA PHE A 288 13.66 -3.45 9.26
C PHE A 288 12.62 -4.29 10.00
N ILE A 289 11.52 -4.63 9.32
CA ILE A 289 10.47 -5.50 9.86
C ILE A 289 10.32 -6.72 8.96
N GLU A 290 10.48 -7.89 9.53
CA GLU A 290 10.40 -9.17 8.82
C GLU A 290 9.37 -10.09 9.46
N ALA A 291 8.76 -10.96 8.65
CA ALA A 291 7.94 -12.07 9.16
C ALA A 291 8.83 -13.20 9.70
N VAL A 292 8.44 -13.78 10.83
CA VAL A 292 9.09 -14.96 11.41
C VAL A 292 8.53 -16.21 10.73
N SER A 293 9.40 -17.08 10.24
CA SER A 293 9.00 -18.21 9.40
C SER A 293 8.28 -19.33 10.17
N ASP A 294 7.40 -20.02 9.44
CA ASP A 294 6.50 -21.07 9.94
C ASP A 294 7.20 -22.24 10.66
N LYS A 295 8.47 -22.50 10.32
CA LYS A 295 9.27 -23.58 10.92
C LYS A 295 9.56 -23.36 12.42
N GLY A 296 9.28 -22.16 12.95
CA GLY A 296 9.38 -21.82 14.37
C GLY A 296 8.05 -21.75 15.15
N LYS A 297 6.93 -22.21 14.57
CA LYS A 297 5.58 -22.09 15.17
C LYS A 297 5.38 -22.83 16.50
N ASN A 298 6.24 -23.80 16.85
CA ASN A 298 6.09 -24.63 18.04
C ASN A 298 6.62 -24.03 19.35
N ASN A 299 7.10 -22.77 19.35
CA ASN A 299 7.58 -22.08 20.57
C ASN A 299 6.62 -20.96 21.01
N PHE A 300 5.60 -21.38 21.75
CA PHE A 300 4.66 -20.54 22.51
C PHE A 300 5.32 -19.99 23.78
N PRO A 301 4.97 -18.80 24.32
CA PRO A 301 4.46 -17.59 23.68
C PRO A 301 5.56 -16.49 23.62
N ARG A 302 5.38 -15.43 22.81
CA ARG A 302 6.36 -14.33 22.71
C ARG A 302 5.88 -13.08 23.48
N LYS A 303 6.68 -12.60 24.44
CA LYS A 303 6.49 -11.24 24.99
C LYS A 303 6.77 -10.25 23.87
N CYS A 304 5.81 -9.41 23.51
CA CYS A 304 6.04 -8.36 22.53
C CYS A 304 6.99 -7.31 23.14
N ALA A 305 8.11 -7.02 22.49
CA ALA A 305 9.15 -6.15 23.04
C ALA A 305 8.67 -4.70 23.28
N LEU A 306 7.78 -4.18 22.43
CA LEU A 306 7.23 -2.83 22.53
C LEU A 306 6.06 -2.74 23.55
N LEU A 307 5.11 -3.68 23.47
CA LEU A 307 3.91 -3.70 24.34
C LEU A 307 4.11 -4.36 25.69
N GLU A 308 5.28 -4.98 25.90
CA GLU A 308 5.68 -5.73 27.10
C GLU A 308 4.68 -6.82 27.58
N THR A 309 3.75 -7.22 26.71
CA THR A 309 2.67 -8.16 27.00
C THR A 309 2.82 -9.43 26.17
N VAL A 310 2.31 -10.54 26.70
CA VAL A 310 2.32 -11.84 26.03
C VAL A 310 1.36 -11.81 24.84
N ARG A 311 1.89 -11.99 23.62
CA ARG A 311 1.13 -11.94 22.37
C ARG A 311 1.68 -12.94 21.35
N GLN A 312 0.90 -13.24 20.32
CA GLN A 312 1.44 -13.89 19.12
C GLN A 312 2.27 -12.85 18.34
N CYS A 313 3.58 -13.08 18.28
CA CYS A 313 4.53 -12.21 17.57
C CYS A 313 5.02 -12.92 16.31
N HIS A 314 4.33 -12.68 15.19
CA HIS A 314 4.68 -13.23 13.88
C HIS A 314 5.74 -12.39 13.15
N TYR A 315 6.22 -11.30 13.76
CA TYR A 315 7.17 -10.38 13.15
C TYR A 315 8.32 -10.06 14.11
N ARG A 316 9.45 -9.68 13.52
CA ARG A 316 10.64 -9.19 14.21
C ARG A 316 11.02 -7.81 13.67
N LEU A 317 11.43 -6.92 14.56
CA LEU A 317 11.90 -5.56 14.29
C LEU A 317 13.40 -5.48 14.60
N ARG A 318 14.15 -4.84 13.71
CA ARG A 318 15.52 -4.39 13.93
C ARG A 318 15.59 -2.89 13.62
N ILE A 319 16.33 -2.15 14.43
CA ILE A 319 16.53 -0.70 14.26
C ILE A 319 18.01 -0.47 13.93
N GLY A 320 18.28 0.39 12.95
CA GLY A 320 19.63 0.73 12.52
C GLY A 320 20.46 -0.49 12.09
N ASN A 321 21.74 -0.39 12.42
CA ASN A 321 22.74 -1.45 12.27
C ASN A 321 22.87 -2.37 13.50
N SER A 322 21.91 -2.33 14.44
CA SER A 322 21.90 -3.28 15.55
C SER A 322 21.71 -4.71 15.03
N GLU A 323 22.40 -5.69 15.64
CA GLU A 323 22.15 -7.11 15.39
C GLU A 323 20.94 -7.65 16.18
N THR A 324 20.37 -6.85 17.09
CA THR A 324 19.27 -7.27 17.97
C THR A 324 17.92 -7.29 17.25
N TRP A 325 17.26 -8.45 17.27
CA TRP A 325 15.91 -8.63 16.73
C TRP A 325 14.86 -8.68 17.84
N HIS A 326 13.96 -7.70 17.84
CA HIS A 326 12.89 -7.55 18.82
C HIS A 326 11.60 -8.19 18.29
N SER A 327 11.05 -9.17 19.00
CA SER A 327 9.77 -9.81 18.62
C SER A 327 8.60 -8.83 18.81
N ILE A 328 7.83 -8.57 17.75
CA ILE A 328 6.70 -7.63 17.76
C ILE A 328 5.39 -8.29 17.33
N SER A 329 4.28 -7.81 17.91
CA SER A 329 2.93 -8.27 17.60
C SER A 329 2.37 -7.57 16.36
N TYR A 330 1.30 -8.12 15.78
CA TYR A 330 0.64 -7.56 14.59
C TYR A 330 0.17 -6.11 14.79
N ILE A 331 -0.38 -5.78 15.97
CA ILE A 331 -0.78 -4.39 16.30
C ILE A 331 0.42 -3.43 16.35
N CYS A 332 1.59 -3.85 16.83
CA CYS A 332 2.80 -3.02 16.78
C CYS A 332 3.27 -2.80 15.35
N ARG A 333 3.30 -3.88 14.55
CA ARG A 333 3.67 -3.80 13.12
C ARG A 333 2.80 -2.78 12.40
N ASN A 334 1.48 -2.90 12.52
CA ASN A 334 0.55 -2.05 11.77
C ASN A 334 0.68 -0.58 12.19
N ARG A 335 0.87 -0.30 13.49
CA ARG A 335 1.13 1.06 14.01
C ARG A 335 2.41 1.66 13.41
N ILE A 336 3.50 0.89 13.37
CA ILE A 336 4.78 1.34 12.80
C ILE A 336 4.65 1.57 11.28
N ILE A 337 4.06 0.61 10.56
CA ILE A 337 3.92 0.69 9.10
C ILE A 337 3.06 1.90 8.70
N ALA A 338 1.91 2.13 9.34
CA ALA A 338 1.05 3.28 9.02
C ALA A 338 1.77 4.62 9.17
N VAL A 339 2.61 4.77 10.21
CA VAL A 339 3.45 5.96 10.41
C VAL A 339 4.56 6.06 9.35
N CYS A 340 5.18 4.94 8.99
CA CYS A 340 6.25 4.93 7.98
C CYS A 340 5.70 5.26 6.59
N ASP A 341 4.55 4.70 6.20
CA ASP A 341 3.89 4.97 4.93
C ASP A 341 3.51 6.45 4.83
N PHE A 342 2.96 7.03 5.92
CA PHE A 342 2.67 8.46 6.00
C PHE A 342 3.91 9.33 5.83
N LEU A 343 4.97 9.10 6.62
CA LEU A 343 6.22 9.88 6.53
C LEU A 343 6.93 9.71 5.18
N ASN A 344 6.84 8.52 4.57
CA ASN A 344 7.37 8.29 3.22
C ASN A 344 6.59 9.05 2.16
N TYR A 345 5.26 9.12 2.27
CA TYR A 345 4.45 9.94 1.36
C TYR A 345 4.79 11.43 1.46
N LEU A 346 4.94 11.96 2.68
CA LEU A 346 5.41 13.35 2.87
C LEU A 346 6.82 13.57 2.29
N ARG A 347 7.76 12.63 2.48
CA ARG A 347 9.10 12.68 1.85
C ARG A 347 9.02 12.68 0.32
N TYR A 348 8.04 12.00 -0.29
CA TYR A 348 7.84 12.01 -1.74
C TYR A 348 7.28 13.36 -2.24
N ILE A 349 6.35 13.97 -1.50
CA ILE A 349 5.87 15.34 -1.78
C ILE A 349 7.04 16.33 -1.68
N GLN A 350 7.82 16.28 -0.59
CA GLN A 350 8.98 17.16 -0.37
C GLN A 350 10.03 17.07 -1.49
N ARG A 351 10.22 15.89 -2.07
CA ARG A 351 11.16 15.67 -3.18
C ARG A 351 10.57 15.98 -4.56
N GLY A 352 9.32 16.45 -4.65
CA GLY A 352 8.64 16.71 -5.93
C GLY A 352 8.32 15.45 -6.74
N LEU A 353 8.30 14.27 -6.11
CA LEU A 353 8.05 12.98 -6.78
C LEU A 353 6.55 12.73 -7.04
N VAL A 354 5.66 13.45 -6.34
CA VAL A 354 4.20 13.32 -6.48
C VAL A 354 3.69 14.37 -7.47
N LYS A 355 3.14 13.91 -8.60
CA LYS A 355 2.59 14.76 -9.68
C LYS A 355 1.08 15.00 -9.61
N SER A 356 0.40 14.43 -8.61
CA SER A 356 -1.05 14.53 -8.40
C SER A 356 -1.53 15.95 -8.09
N THR A 357 -2.82 16.20 -8.21
CA THR A 357 -3.46 17.46 -7.84
C THR A 357 -3.41 17.71 -6.32
N ALA A 358 -3.56 18.98 -5.91
CA ALA A 358 -3.61 19.33 -4.48
C ALA A 358 -4.77 18.63 -3.74
N HIS A 359 -5.89 18.37 -4.42
CA HIS A 359 -7.05 17.68 -3.86
C HIS A 359 -6.76 16.20 -3.60
N GLU A 360 -6.14 15.49 -4.55
CA GLU A 360 -5.74 14.09 -4.39
C GLU A 360 -4.67 13.93 -3.31
N MET A 361 -3.66 14.80 -3.28
CA MET A 361 -2.63 14.78 -2.22
C MET A 361 -3.22 14.99 -0.82
N TYR A 362 -4.21 15.89 -0.70
CA TYR A 362 -4.92 16.09 0.56
C TYR A 362 -5.69 14.84 1.00
N TRP A 363 -6.45 14.22 0.09
CA TRP A 363 -7.21 13.01 0.42
C TRP A 363 -6.32 11.81 0.73
N GLU A 364 -5.18 11.66 0.05
CA GLU A 364 -4.20 10.63 0.36
C GLU A 364 -3.57 10.84 1.75
N ILE A 365 -3.26 12.09 2.12
CA ILE A 365 -2.88 12.43 3.50
C ILE A 365 -3.98 12.05 4.48
N VAL A 366 -5.24 12.41 4.24
CA VAL A 366 -6.37 12.07 5.13
C VAL A 366 -6.54 10.56 5.26
N ARG A 367 -6.36 9.80 4.16
CA ARG A 367 -6.40 8.33 4.14
C ARG A 367 -5.27 7.73 4.98
N LEU A 368 -4.06 8.26 4.90
CA LEU A 368 -2.90 7.84 5.70
C LEU A 368 -3.04 8.21 7.18
N ARG A 369 -3.60 9.40 7.50
CA ARG A 369 -3.97 9.78 8.88
C ARG A 369 -5.01 8.82 9.45
N LYS A 370 -6.08 8.53 8.71
CA LYS A 370 -7.08 7.49 9.05
C LYS A 370 -6.42 6.12 9.32
N ALA A 371 -5.43 5.73 8.51
CA ALA A 371 -4.68 4.49 8.71
C ALA A 371 -3.94 4.46 10.07
N MET A 372 -3.28 5.56 10.46
CA MET A 372 -2.60 5.67 11.76
C MET A 372 -3.59 5.59 12.93
N VAL A 373 -4.73 6.28 12.86
CA VAL A 373 -5.78 6.25 13.89
C VAL A 373 -6.34 4.83 14.06
N LEU A 374 -6.68 4.14 12.96
CA LEU A 374 -7.21 2.77 13.00
C LEU A 374 -6.17 1.78 13.54
N ALA A 375 -4.92 1.88 13.10
CA ALA A 375 -3.83 1.04 13.59
C ALA A 375 -3.59 1.23 15.10
N ARG A 376 -3.69 2.47 15.61
CA ARG A 376 -3.62 2.77 17.05
C ARG A 376 -4.75 2.08 17.85
N LEU A 377 -5.95 2.03 17.29
CA LEU A 377 -7.11 1.33 17.86
C LEU A 377 -7.06 -0.20 17.69
N GLY A 378 -6.06 -0.73 16.99
CA GLY A 378 -5.93 -2.16 16.69
C GLY A 378 -6.87 -2.67 15.59
N LEU A 379 -7.51 -1.75 14.86
CA LEU A 379 -8.38 -2.06 13.73
C LEU A 379 -7.54 -2.21 12.46
N ALA A 380 -7.81 -3.26 11.68
CA ALA A 380 -7.29 -3.36 10.32
C ALA A 380 -8.09 -2.42 9.41
N LEU A 381 -7.42 -1.77 8.46
CA LEU A 381 -8.10 -1.29 7.27
C LEU A 381 -8.57 -2.52 6.49
N SER A 382 -9.88 -2.73 6.41
CA SER A 382 -10.46 -3.41 5.24
C SER A 382 -10.25 -2.47 4.06
N SER A 383 -9.31 -2.82 3.19
CA SER A 383 -9.11 -2.21 1.88
C SER A 383 -10.21 -2.67 0.92
#